data_AF-A0A9E3QZ70-F1
#
_entry.id   AF-A0A9E3QZ70-F1
#
_cell.length_a   1.000
_cell.length_b   1.000
_cell.length_c   1.000
_cell.angle_alpha   90.00
_cell.angle_beta   90.00
_cell.angle_gamma   90.00
#
_symmetry.space_group_name_H-M   'P 1'
#
loop_
_entity.id
_entity.type
_entity.pdbx_description
1 polymer ?
#
loop_
_entity_poly.entity_id
_entity_poly.type
_entity_poly.pdbx_seq_one_letter_code
_entity_poly.pdbx_strand_id
1 'polypeptide(L)'
;MKSLVGAVALVSQVALAGGPVAGGGIGYAQASNYFKKDSRPTQYQPLNLLDGRDVTSFCTQSADPLNDHLTFGFKGPVRIDEVRITTGNNFDEHTFKEFSRAKKLELKGGSGGHTFSVADQRGPQTVTFNPPIEGARFTLDILDQYPSDDPEASVCLTDVVFVSDGKVLNGNWLTTKLKYDKLQAPLMGTWFAGFPGTPDKFLSFYFDGTYQYRFEPYDALNAKPKTIEGSWEASSSKLTLEVPGKGKVAAKYFRDPDKEGGFTLKLDGDVGEELKQAFRSTP
;
A
#
# COMPACT_ATOMS: atom_id res chain seq x y z
N MET A 1 53.93 -29.33 33.21
CA MET A 1 53.16 -29.86 32.06
C MET A 1 51.71 -29.45 32.19
N LYS A 2 51.24 -28.64 31.22
CA LYS A 2 49.86 -28.36 30.78
C LYS A 2 48.78 -28.02 31.84
N SER A 3 48.57 -26.71 32.02
CA SER A 3 47.32 -26.14 32.53
C SER A 3 46.34 -25.97 31.36
N LEU A 4 45.17 -26.60 31.41
CA LEU A 4 44.08 -26.43 30.44
C LEU A 4 43.17 -25.30 30.95
N VAL A 5 43.13 -24.18 30.24
CA VAL A 5 42.14 -23.11 30.44
C VAL A 5 41.00 -23.39 29.45
N GLY A 6 39.85 -23.81 29.96
CA GLY A 6 38.62 -23.94 29.17
C GLY A 6 37.89 -22.60 29.10
N ALA A 7 37.83 -22.02 27.91
CA ALA A 7 37.01 -20.83 27.64
C ALA A 7 35.57 -21.28 27.32
N VAL A 8 34.63 -20.93 28.21
CA VAL A 8 33.19 -21.07 27.95
C VAL A 8 32.76 -19.87 27.12
N ALA A 9 32.43 -20.10 25.85
CA ALA A 9 31.81 -19.10 24.99
C ALA A 9 30.32 -18.97 25.37
N LEU A 10 29.96 -17.87 26.05
CA LEU A 10 28.56 -17.48 26.18
C LEU A 10 28.07 -16.95 24.82
N VAL A 11 27.29 -17.76 24.12
CA VAL A 11 26.50 -17.31 22.98
C VAL A 11 25.28 -16.57 23.54
N SER A 12 25.34 -15.24 23.58
CA SER A 12 24.17 -14.40 23.85
C SER A 12 23.16 -14.56 22.70
N GLN A 13 22.16 -15.41 22.91
CA GLN A 13 20.97 -15.42 22.08
C GLN A 13 20.18 -14.14 22.36
N VAL A 14 20.29 -13.17 21.44
CA VAL A 14 19.36 -12.05 21.38
C VAL A 14 18.03 -12.62 20.92
N ALA A 15 17.18 -12.97 21.89
CA ALA A 15 15.78 -13.28 21.63
C ALA A 15 15.11 -12.00 21.11
N LEU A 16 14.93 -11.91 19.79
CA LEU A 16 13.99 -10.98 19.19
C LEU A 16 12.61 -11.36 19.74
N ALA A 17 12.14 -10.58 20.71
CA ALA A 17 10.79 -10.68 21.22
C ALA A 17 9.82 -10.37 20.08
N GLY A 18 9.38 -11.41 19.38
CA GLY A 18 8.21 -11.39 18.51
C GLY A 18 6.97 -11.17 19.38
N GLY A 19 6.70 -9.91 19.70
CA GLY A 19 5.42 -9.51 20.25
C GLY A 19 4.30 -9.91 19.26
N PRO A 20 3.10 -10.24 19.74
CA PRO A 20 1.98 -10.55 18.87
C PRO A 20 1.75 -9.33 17.97
N VAL A 21 1.88 -9.52 16.66
CA VAL A 21 1.53 -8.52 15.65
C VAL A 21 0.03 -8.30 15.78
N ALA A 22 -0.38 -7.31 16.57
CA ALA A 22 -1.74 -6.81 16.59
C ALA A 22 -2.10 -6.53 15.13
N GLY A 23 -3.04 -7.33 14.62
CA GLY A 23 -3.12 -7.68 13.20
C GLY A 23 -2.93 -6.49 12.27
N GLY A 24 -1.88 -6.57 11.45
CA GLY A 24 -1.60 -5.63 10.36
C GLY A 24 -2.73 -5.70 9.35
N GLY A 25 -3.86 -5.05 9.64
CA GLY A 25 -4.95 -4.91 8.71
C GLY A 25 -4.49 -4.08 7.52
N ILE A 26 -4.97 -4.45 6.34
CA ILE A 26 -4.77 -3.60 5.16
C ILE A 26 -5.41 -2.24 5.43
N GLY A 27 -4.69 -1.18 5.10
CA GLY A 27 -5.05 0.19 5.40
C GLY A 27 -5.29 1.04 4.16
N TYR A 28 -4.69 0.72 3.01
CA TYR A 28 -4.98 1.38 1.74
C TYR A 28 -4.59 0.52 0.54
N ALA A 29 -5.20 0.85 -0.61
CA ALA A 29 -4.66 0.62 -1.94
C ALA A 29 -4.56 1.97 -2.65
N GLN A 30 -3.44 2.22 -3.32
CA GLN A 30 -3.13 3.47 -4.02
C GLN A 30 -2.61 3.15 -5.41
N ALA A 31 -2.94 4.00 -6.38
CA ALA A 31 -2.36 3.99 -7.72
C ALA A 31 -1.88 5.38 -8.09
N SER A 32 -0.83 5.48 -8.92
CA SER A 32 -0.41 6.75 -9.53
C SER A 32 -1.56 7.35 -10.36
N ASN A 33 -2.21 6.54 -11.19
CA ASN A 33 -3.43 6.91 -11.90
C ASN A 33 -4.37 5.71 -12.13
N TYR A 34 -5.55 5.97 -12.71
CA TYR A 34 -6.50 4.91 -13.09
C TYR A 34 -7.55 5.40 -14.10
N PHE A 35 -8.17 4.45 -14.79
CA PHE A 35 -9.18 4.71 -15.81
C PHE A 35 -10.38 5.49 -15.25
N LYS A 36 -10.82 6.54 -15.97
CA LYS A 36 -11.96 7.41 -15.60
C LYS A 36 -11.87 8.05 -14.21
N LYS A 37 -10.66 8.24 -13.67
CA LYS A 37 -10.45 8.94 -12.39
C LYS A 37 -11.20 10.27 -12.28
N ASP A 38 -11.18 11.10 -13.31
CA ASP A 38 -11.79 12.44 -13.25
C ASP A 38 -13.30 12.45 -13.55
N SER A 39 -13.77 11.51 -14.39
CA SER A 39 -15.18 11.48 -14.86
C SER A 39 -16.07 10.53 -14.06
N ARG A 40 -15.52 9.42 -13.56
CA ARG A 40 -16.20 8.39 -12.77
C ARG A 40 -15.24 7.77 -11.73
N PRO A 41 -14.79 8.56 -10.72
CA PRO A 41 -13.74 8.14 -9.78
C PRO A 41 -14.06 6.87 -9.00
N THR A 42 -15.33 6.53 -8.81
CA THR A 42 -15.73 5.33 -8.05
C THR A 42 -15.68 4.04 -8.86
N GLN A 43 -15.58 4.13 -10.20
CA GLN A 43 -15.79 2.97 -11.07
C GLN A 43 -14.58 2.03 -11.09
N TYR A 44 -13.36 2.58 -11.18
CA TYR A 44 -12.11 1.81 -11.34
C TYR A 44 -11.04 2.16 -10.30
N GLN A 45 -11.47 2.60 -9.11
CA GLN A 45 -10.55 3.03 -8.06
C GLN A 45 -9.72 1.86 -7.49
N PRO A 46 -8.52 2.13 -6.95
CA PRO A 46 -7.65 1.09 -6.39
C PRO A 46 -8.25 0.30 -5.23
N LEU A 47 -9.15 0.90 -4.44
CA LEU A 47 -9.80 0.21 -3.31
C LEU A 47 -10.69 -0.96 -3.75
N ASN A 48 -11.13 -0.99 -5.02
CA ASN A 48 -11.88 -2.11 -5.57
C ASN A 48 -11.05 -3.41 -5.52
N LEU A 49 -9.71 -3.33 -5.54
CA LEU A 49 -8.83 -4.50 -5.44
C LEU A 49 -8.83 -5.17 -4.06
N LEU A 50 -9.49 -4.57 -3.06
CA LEU A 50 -9.47 -5.04 -1.68
C LEU A 50 -10.82 -5.55 -1.19
N ASP A 51 -11.87 -5.39 -2.01
CA ASP A 51 -13.24 -5.58 -1.58
C ASP A 51 -13.75 -7.01 -1.80
N GLY A 52 -13.01 -7.87 -2.51
CA GLY A 52 -13.38 -9.26 -2.78
C GLY A 52 -14.56 -9.45 -3.73
N ARG A 53 -15.01 -8.40 -4.42
CA ARG A 53 -16.16 -8.43 -5.32
C ARG A 53 -15.71 -8.62 -6.76
N ASP A 54 -16.27 -9.64 -7.40
CA ASP A 54 -16.08 -9.96 -8.81
C ASP A 54 -16.62 -8.91 -9.80
N VAL A 55 -17.53 -8.05 -9.33
CA VAL A 55 -18.17 -6.99 -10.12
C VAL A 55 -17.47 -5.62 -10.04
N THR A 56 -16.39 -5.51 -9.27
CA THR A 56 -15.59 -4.28 -9.22
C THR A 56 -14.18 -4.55 -9.74
N SER A 57 -13.50 -3.53 -10.24
CA SER A 57 -12.13 -3.68 -10.72
C SER A 57 -11.37 -2.37 -10.57
N PHE A 58 -10.05 -2.48 -10.56
CA PHE A 58 -9.15 -1.38 -10.91
C PHE A 58 -8.74 -1.56 -12.37
N CYS A 59 -8.57 -0.45 -13.08
CA CYS A 59 -8.00 -0.45 -14.42
C CYS A 59 -6.98 0.67 -14.55
N THR A 60 -5.85 0.38 -15.21
CA THR A 60 -4.81 1.36 -15.53
C THR A 60 -5.38 2.51 -16.35
N GLN A 61 -4.75 3.68 -16.32
CA GLN A 61 -5.19 4.84 -17.08
C GLN A 61 -5.17 4.58 -18.60
N SER A 62 -4.24 3.74 -19.06
CA SER A 62 -4.02 3.46 -20.49
C SER A 62 -3.74 1.98 -20.75
N ALA A 63 -3.63 1.60 -22.02
CA ALA A 63 -3.21 0.27 -22.44
C ALA A 63 -1.75 -0.08 -22.09
N ASP A 64 -0.91 0.90 -21.76
CA ASP A 64 0.45 0.66 -21.26
C ASP A 64 0.43 0.57 -19.71
N PRO A 65 0.57 -0.65 -19.15
CA PRO A 65 0.45 -0.87 -17.72
C PRO A 65 1.68 -0.39 -16.94
N LEU A 66 2.82 -0.14 -17.60
CA LEU A 66 4.05 0.26 -16.93
C LEU A 66 4.01 1.70 -16.43
N ASN A 67 3.03 2.49 -16.85
CA ASN A 67 2.84 3.87 -16.40
C ASN A 67 2.10 3.96 -15.05
N ASP A 68 1.49 2.87 -14.60
CA ASP A 68 0.70 2.83 -13.37
C ASP A 68 1.28 1.87 -12.33
N HIS A 69 1.56 2.39 -11.14
CA HIS A 69 2.07 1.59 -10.02
C HIS A 69 0.99 1.43 -8.95
N LEU A 70 0.71 0.18 -8.57
CA LEU A 70 -0.18 -0.13 -7.45
C LEU A 70 0.63 -0.29 -6.17
N THR A 71 0.21 0.38 -5.11
CA THR A 71 0.79 0.22 -3.77
C THR A 71 -0.27 -0.14 -2.76
N PHE A 72 0.03 -1.12 -1.91
CA PHE A 72 -0.82 -1.59 -0.82
C PHE A 72 -0.09 -1.35 0.50
N GLY A 73 -0.78 -0.73 1.45
CA GLY A 73 -0.21 -0.44 2.76
C GLY A 73 -0.98 -1.15 3.87
N PHE A 74 -0.24 -1.74 4.79
CA PHE A 74 -0.74 -2.36 6.01
C PHE A 74 -0.38 -1.50 7.23
N LYS A 75 -1.22 -1.55 8.27
CA LYS A 75 -1.01 -0.78 9.51
C LYS A 75 0.25 -1.19 10.29
N GLY A 76 0.80 -2.36 9.97
CA GLY A 76 2.06 -2.86 10.49
C GLY A 76 2.70 -3.85 9.51
N PRO A 77 3.93 -4.31 9.79
CA PRO A 77 4.57 -5.36 8.98
C PRO A 77 3.71 -6.62 8.95
N VAL A 78 3.55 -7.19 7.76
CA VAL A 78 2.88 -8.47 7.52
C VAL A 78 3.80 -9.37 6.70
N ARG A 79 3.55 -10.68 6.81
CA ARG A 79 4.20 -11.73 6.03
C ARG A 79 3.18 -12.25 5.02
N ILE A 80 3.53 -12.23 3.74
CA ILE A 80 2.65 -12.66 2.65
C ILE A 80 3.25 -13.92 2.03
N ASP A 81 2.61 -15.07 2.27
CA ASP A 81 2.99 -16.37 1.72
C ASP A 81 2.11 -16.77 0.53
N GLU A 82 0.99 -16.09 0.32
CA GLU A 82 0.08 -16.31 -0.80
C GLU A 82 -0.60 -15.01 -1.21
N VAL A 83 -0.82 -14.85 -2.53
CA VAL A 83 -1.80 -13.91 -3.08
C VAL A 83 -2.78 -14.65 -3.97
N ARG A 84 -4.03 -14.19 -4.00
CA ARG A 84 -5.03 -14.61 -4.98
C ARG A 84 -5.33 -13.42 -5.89
N ILE A 85 -5.06 -13.59 -7.16
CA ILE A 85 -5.21 -12.53 -8.17
C ILE A 85 -6.38 -12.88 -9.06
N THR A 86 -7.29 -11.93 -9.24
CA THR A 86 -8.35 -12.03 -10.25
C THR A 86 -8.03 -11.02 -11.36
N THR A 87 -7.58 -11.53 -12.51
CA THR A 87 -7.17 -10.70 -13.65
C THR A 87 -8.36 -10.25 -14.50
N GLY A 88 -8.24 -9.12 -15.18
CA GLY A 88 -9.28 -8.54 -16.05
C GLY A 88 -10.36 -7.79 -15.29
N ASN A 89 -11.39 -7.39 -16.03
CA ASN A 89 -12.64 -6.86 -15.47
C ASN A 89 -13.71 -7.97 -15.52
N ASN A 90 -14.03 -8.56 -14.37
CA ASN A 90 -14.84 -9.78 -14.28
C ASN A 90 -16.36 -9.55 -14.21
N PHE A 91 -16.82 -8.30 -14.41
CA PHE A 91 -18.23 -7.92 -14.34
C PHE A 91 -19.14 -8.87 -15.15
N ASP A 92 -18.75 -9.16 -16.39
CA ASP A 92 -19.34 -10.21 -17.22
C ASP A 92 -18.32 -10.71 -18.27
N GLU A 93 -18.72 -11.69 -19.07
CA GLU A 93 -17.88 -12.30 -20.12
C GLU A 93 -17.46 -11.28 -21.20
N HIS A 94 -18.36 -10.35 -21.53
CA HIS A 94 -18.12 -9.36 -22.57
C HIS A 94 -17.08 -8.33 -22.10
N THR A 95 -17.28 -7.78 -20.91
CA THR A 95 -16.39 -6.82 -20.26
C THR A 95 -15.00 -7.43 -20.02
N PHE A 96 -14.93 -8.73 -19.72
CA PHE A 96 -13.64 -9.43 -19.58
C PHE A 96 -12.81 -9.40 -20.87
N LYS A 97 -13.45 -9.45 -22.06
CA LYS A 97 -12.76 -9.38 -23.35
C LYS A 97 -12.53 -7.95 -23.85
N GLU A 98 -13.41 -7.02 -23.48
CA GLU A 98 -13.29 -5.59 -23.79
C GLU A 98 -12.02 -4.95 -23.22
N PHE A 99 -11.62 -5.32 -21.99
CA PHE A 99 -10.43 -4.75 -21.33
C PHE A 99 -9.22 -5.67 -21.42
N SER A 100 -8.02 -5.10 -21.45
CA SER A 100 -6.79 -5.91 -21.32
C SER A 100 -6.72 -6.58 -19.94
N ARG A 101 -6.10 -7.75 -19.86
CA ARG A 101 -5.97 -8.53 -18.60
C ARG A 101 -4.51 -8.69 -18.24
N ALA A 102 -4.16 -8.44 -16.99
CA ALA A 102 -2.81 -8.65 -16.50
C ALA A 102 -2.38 -10.11 -16.71
N LYS A 103 -1.17 -10.30 -17.21
CA LYS A 103 -0.58 -11.61 -17.52
C LYS A 103 0.62 -11.90 -16.64
N LYS A 104 1.55 -10.95 -16.57
CA LYS A 104 2.76 -11.06 -15.76
C LYS A 104 2.76 -9.92 -14.75
N LEU A 105 2.99 -10.25 -13.49
CA LEU A 105 3.01 -9.28 -12.41
C LEU A 105 4.27 -9.44 -11.57
N GLU A 106 4.64 -8.38 -10.88
CA GLU A 106 5.70 -8.39 -9.87
C GLU A 106 5.20 -7.78 -8.58
N LEU A 107 5.24 -8.55 -7.49
CA LEU A 107 4.93 -8.07 -6.15
C LEU A 107 6.22 -7.83 -5.37
N LYS A 108 6.45 -6.60 -4.93
CA LYS A 108 7.60 -6.16 -4.14
C LYS A 108 7.18 -5.83 -2.72
N GLY A 109 7.99 -6.20 -1.75
CA GLY A 109 7.88 -5.78 -0.34
C GLY A 109 9.23 -5.31 0.20
N GLY A 110 9.38 -5.29 1.53
CA GLY A 110 10.63 -4.90 2.18
C GLY A 110 11.77 -5.92 2.00
N SER A 111 11.42 -7.20 1.81
CA SER A 111 12.40 -8.29 1.64
C SER A 111 12.79 -8.58 0.19
N GLY A 112 12.21 -7.90 -0.80
CA GLY A 112 12.47 -8.13 -2.23
C GLY A 112 11.19 -8.24 -3.07
N GLY A 113 11.33 -8.72 -4.31
CA GLY A 113 10.23 -8.86 -5.27
C GLY A 113 10.11 -10.27 -5.86
N HIS A 114 8.88 -10.69 -6.13
CA HIS A 114 8.56 -11.93 -6.83
C HIS A 114 7.79 -11.62 -8.10
N THR A 115 8.31 -12.09 -9.23
CA THR A 115 7.62 -12.06 -10.52
C THR A 115 6.85 -13.35 -10.72
N PHE A 116 5.60 -13.26 -11.15
CA PHE A 116 4.73 -14.42 -11.43
C PHE A 116 3.80 -14.15 -12.62
N SER A 117 3.10 -15.19 -13.07
CA SER A 117 2.13 -15.08 -14.17
C SER A 117 0.80 -15.67 -13.78
N VAL A 118 -0.27 -15.14 -14.38
CA VAL A 118 -1.64 -15.62 -14.25
C VAL A 118 -2.18 -16.02 -15.63
N ALA A 119 -3.07 -17.00 -15.66
CA ALA A 119 -3.74 -17.46 -16.87
C ALA A 119 -4.80 -16.45 -17.35
N ASP A 120 -5.09 -16.44 -18.64
CA ASP A 120 -6.15 -15.64 -19.25
C ASP A 120 -7.54 -16.23 -18.96
N GLN A 121 -7.95 -16.22 -17.69
CA GLN A 121 -9.24 -16.74 -17.26
C GLN A 121 -9.85 -15.90 -16.13
N ARG A 122 -11.18 -15.91 -16.07
CA ARG A 122 -11.96 -15.28 -15.02
C ARG A 122 -11.77 -15.99 -13.67
N GLY A 123 -11.99 -15.26 -12.59
CA GLY A 123 -11.92 -15.77 -11.22
C GLY A 123 -10.51 -15.77 -10.61
N PRO A 124 -10.44 -16.09 -9.30
CA PRO A 124 -9.20 -15.98 -8.53
C PRO A 124 -8.20 -17.08 -8.90
N GLN A 125 -6.93 -16.70 -8.97
CA GLN A 125 -5.80 -17.57 -9.21
C GLN A 125 -4.79 -17.45 -8.08
N THR A 126 -4.41 -18.57 -7.48
CA THR A 126 -3.51 -18.61 -6.33
C THR A 126 -2.05 -18.60 -6.77
N VAL A 127 -1.26 -17.73 -6.15
CA VAL A 127 0.21 -17.67 -6.28
C VAL A 127 0.80 -17.75 -4.88
N THR A 128 1.74 -18.67 -4.67
CA THR A 128 2.42 -18.86 -3.38
C THR A 128 3.86 -18.36 -3.44
N PHE A 129 4.37 -17.89 -2.31
CA PHE A 129 5.72 -17.35 -2.17
C PHE A 129 6.53 -18.17 -1.17
N ASN A 130 7.69 -18.64 -1.62
CA ASN A 130 8.67 -19.30 -0.76
C ASN A 130 10.09 -18.83 -1.18
N PRO A 131 10.76 -17.97 -0.39
CA PRO A 131 10.33 -17.46 0.91
C PRO A 131 9.15 -16.47 0.80
N PRO A 132 8.37 -16.27 1.88
CA PRO A 132 7.34 -15.23 1.92
C PRO A 132 7.88 -13.80 1.83
N ILE A 133 7.04 -12.90 1.36
CA ILE A 133 7.36 -11.48 1.23
C ILE A 133 6.97 -10.76 2.51
N GLU A 134 7.89 -10.01 3.11
CA GLU A 134 7.66 -9.31 4.37
C GLU A 134 7.70 -7.80 4.16
N GLY A 135 6.81 -7.07 4.83
CA GLY A 135 6.77 -5.61 4.74
C GLY A 135 5.47 -5.01 5.27
N ALA A 136 5.46 -3.69 5.42
CA ALA A 136 4.24 -2.93 5.70
C ALA A 136 3.67 -2.25 4.44
N ARG A 137 4.44 -2.23 3.35
CA ARG A 137 4.06 -1.65 2.06
C ARG A 137 4.50 -2.59 0.96
N PHE A 138 3.62 -2.80 0.00
CA PHE A 138 3.85 -3.67 -1.13
C PHE A 138 3.52 -2.95 -2.42
N THR A 139 4.35 -3.13 -3.44
CA THR A 139 4.12 -2.59 -4.79
C THR A 139 3.79 -3.75 -5.71
N LEU A 140 2.70 -3.64 -6.48
CA LEU A 140 2.33 -4.59 -7.50
C LEU A 140 2.45 -3.90 -8.87
N ASP A 141 3.42 -4.34 -9.65
CA ASP A 141 3.62 -3.87 -11.02
C ASP A 141 3.03 -4.89 -12.00
N ILE A 142 2.34 -4.40 -13.04
CA ILE A 142 1.87 -5.23 -14.16
C ILE A 142 2.92 -5.12 -15.27
N LEU A 143 3.60 -6.23 -15.55
CA LEU A 143 4.75 -6.29 -16.45
C LEU A 143 4.39 -6.74 -17.89
N ASP A 144 3.26 -7.42 -18.05
CA ASP A 144 2.76 -7.92 -19.35
C ASP A 144 1.24 -8.14 -19.27
N GLN A 145 0.56 -8.14 -20.42
CA GLN A 145 -0.89 -8.30 -20.51
C GLN A 145 -1.32 -9.24 -21.66
N TYR A 146 -2.51 -9.81 -21.52
CA TYR A 146 -3.24 -10.41 -22.63
C TYR A 146 -3.99 -9.31 -23.40
N PRO A 147 -4.06 -9.39 -24.74
CA PRO A 147 -4.65 -8.36 -25.60
C PRO A 147 -6.18 -8.38 -25.58
N SER A 148 -6.81 -7.22 -25.50
CA SER A 148 -8.28 -7.03 -25.61
C SER A 148 -8.73 -6.92 -27.07
N ASP A 149 -10.05 -6.93 -27.27
CA ASP A 149 -10.66 -6.64 -28.57
C ASP A 149 -10.30 -5.22 -29.06
N ASP A 150 -10.19 -4.26 -28.13
CA ASP A 150 -9.62 -2.92 -28.37
C ASP A 150 -8.17 -2.87 -27.84
N PRO A 151 -7.14 -2.67 -28.70
CA PRO A 151 -5.74 -2.62 -28.28
C PRO A 151 -5.42 -1.40 -27.39
N GLU A 152 -6.27 -0.36 -27.40
CA GLU A 152 -6.11 0.83 -26.56
C GLU A 152 -6.82 0.71 -25.21
N ALA A 153 -7.48 -0.42 -24.95
CA ALA A 153 -8.18 -0.62 -23.69
C ALA A 153 -7.22 -0.80 -22.51
N SER A 154 -7.57 -0.19 -21.39
CA SER A 154 -6.86 -0.32 -20.12
C SER A 154 -6.67 -1.79 -19.68
N VAL A 155 -5.63 -2.02 -18.90
CA VAL A 155 -5.40 -3.30 -18.22
C VAL A 155 -6.13 -3.30 -16.89
N CYS A 156 -6.95 -4.32 -16.66
CA CYS A 156 -7.73 -4.41 -15.44
C CYS A 156 -7.30 -5.57 -14.54
N LEU A 157 -7.51 -5.36 -13.25
CA LEU A 157 -7.46 -6.33 -12.17
C LEU A 157 -8.76 -6.20 -11.39
N THR A 158 -9.44 -7.31 -11.14
CA THR A 158 -10.69 -7.32 -10.37
C THR A 158 -10.39 -7.31 -8.88
N ASP A 159 -9.47 -8.15 -8.39
CA ASP A 159 -9.21 -8.30 -6.96
C ASP A 159 -7.79 -8.81 -6.68
N VAL A 160 -7.24 -8.41 -5.54
CA VAL A 160 -5.95 -8.86 -5.01
C VAL A 160 -6.14 -9.23 -3.54
N VAL A 161 -6.15 -10.54 -3.26
CA VAL A 161 -6.33 -11.08 -1.91
C VAL A 161 -4.99 -11.45 -1.33
N PHE A 162 -4.58 -10.78 -0.25
CA PHE A 162 -3.37 -11.09 0.50
C PHE A 162 -3.66 -12.17 1.56
N VAL A 163 -2.75 -13.14 1.67
CA VAL A 163 -2.86 -14.25 2.61
C VAL A 163 -1.55 -14.38 3.41
N SER A 164 -1.69 -14.65 4.70
CA SER A 164 -0.60 -14.91 5.65
C SER A 164 -0.95 -16.14 6.46
N ASP A 165 -0.14 -17.19 6.38
CA ASP A 165 -0.31 -18.44 7.13
C ASP A 165 -1.73 -19.02 6.97
N GLY A 166 -2.23 -18.98 5.73
CA GLY A 166 -3.58 -19.42 5.36
C GLY A 166 -4.73 -18.48 5.78
N LYS A 167 -4.43 -17.36 6.47
CA LYS A 167 -5.42 -16.35 6.85
C LYS A 167 -5.48 -15.23 5.81
N VAL A 168 -6.68 -14.98 5.31
CA VAL A 168 -6.95 -13.87 4.40
C VAL A 168 -6.91 -12.52 5.14
N LEU A 169 -6.26 -11.51 4.54
CA LEU A 169 -6.05 -10.19 5.12
C LEU A 169 -7.01 -9.11 4.58
N ASN A 170 -7.68 -9.36 3.45
CA ASN A 170 -8.68 -8.48 2.83
C ASN A 170 -9.78 -9.27 2.08
N GLY A 171 -10.92 -8.64 1.80
CA GLY A 171 -12.04 -9.27 1.10
C GLY A 171 -13.39 -8.66 1.48
N ASN A 172 -14.48 -9.38 1.22
CA ASN A 172 -15.87 -8.87 1.26
C ASN A 172 -16.27 -8.14 2.54
N TRP A 173 -15.68 -8.47 3.69
CA TRP A 173 -15.95 -7.78 4.95
C TRP A 173 -15.48 -6.32 4.98
N LEU A 174 -14.65 -5.91 4.02
CA LEU A 174 -14.19 -4.53 3.85
C LEU A 174 -15.13 -3.70 2.97
N THR A 175 -16.04 -4.30 2.19
CA THR A 175 -16.90 -3.58 1.23
C THR A 175 -17.59 -2.35 1.83
N THR A 176 -18.10 -2.45 3.06
CA THR A 176 -18.81 -1.33 3.72
C THR A 176 -17.88 -0.22 4.22
N LYS A 177 -16.58 -0.49 4.30
CA LYS A 177 -15.51 0.42 4.74
C LYS A 177 -14.78 1.08 3.56
N LEU A 178 -14.76 0.43 2.38
CA LEU A 178 -14.03 0.88 1.18
C LEU A 178 -14.84 1.88 0.34
N LYS A 179 -15.47 2.85 1.00
CA LYS A 179 -16.26 3.88 0.31
C LYS A 179 -15.34 4.95 -0.25
N TYR A 180 -15.55 5.31 -1.51
CA TYR A 180 -14.88 6.45 -2.09
C TYR A 180 -15.34 7.75 -1.42
N ASP A 181 -14.39 8.53 -0.94
CA ASP A 181 -14.58 9.90 -0.49
C ASP A 181 -13.63 10.81 -1.26
N LYS A 182 -14.18 11.81 -1.96
CA LYS A 182 -13.41 12.70 -2.84
C LYS A 182 -12.40 13.59 -2.10
N LEU A 183 -12.59 13.82 -0.80
CA LEU A 183 -11.71 14.63 0.04
C LEU A 183 -10.59 13.76 0.64
N GLN A 184 -10.89 12.50 0.94
CA GLN A 184 -9.92 11.55 1.49
C GLN A 184 -9.05 10.88 0.43
N ALA A 185 -9.62 10.55 -0.73
CA ALA A 185 -8.94 9.78 -1.77
C ALA A 185 -7.59 10.40 -2.23
N PRO A 186 -7.43 11.73 -2.35
CA PRO A 186 -6.15 12.34 -2.70
C PRO A 186 -5.06 12.28 -1.61
N LEU A 187 -5.44 12.01 -0.36
CA LEU A 187 -4.55 11.96 0.81
C LEU A 187 -4.21 10.54 1.23
N MET A 188 -5.09 9.58 0.93
CA MET A 188 -4.90 8.16 1.26
C MET A 188 -3.62 7.60 0.63
N GLY A 189 -2.94 6.71 1.36
CA GLY A 189 -1.65 6.17 0.96
C GLY A 189 -0.52 6.61 1.89
N THR A 190 0.72 6.28 1.52
CA THR A 190 1.91 6.71 2.25
C THR A 190 2.55 7.92 1.59
N TRP A 191 2.94 8.87 2.43
CA TRP A 191 3.75 10.02 2.08
C TRP A 191 5.15 9.89 2.72
N PHE A 192 6.17 10.32 2.00
CA PHE A 192 7.58 10.03 2.28
C PHE A 192 8.36 11.30 2.62
N ALA A 193 9.15 11.28 3.69
CA ALA A 193 10.06 12.36 4.04
C ALA A 193 11.45 11.79 4.37
N GLY A 194 12.45 12.67 4.37
CA GLY A 194 13.86 12.28 4.43
C GLY A 194 14.54 12.36 3.07
N PHE A 195 15.62 11.58 2.91
CA PHE A 195 16.42 11.59 1.69
C PHE A 195 15.64 11.03 0.49
N PRO A 196 15.66 11.68 -0.68
CA PRO A 196 15.06 11.13 -1.90
C PRO A 196 15.57 9.72 -2.22
N GLY A 197 14.68 8.81 -2.61
CA GLY A 197 15.02 7.40 -2.89
C GLY A 197 15.30 6.54 -1.66
N THR A 198 15.62 7.15 -0.51
CA THR A 198 15.83 6.49 0.78
C THR A 198 15.14 7.29 1.90
N PRO A 199 13.80 7.30 1.92
CA PRO A 199 13.05 7.96 2.99
C PRO A 199 13.14 7.19 4.30
N ASP A 200 13.23 7.93 5.41
CA ASP A 200 13.26 7.42 6.78
C ASP A 200 12.01 7.81 7.58
N LYS A 201 11.12 8.62 6.99
CA LYS A 201 9.89 9.12 7.63
C LYS A 201 8.71 8.87 6.73
N PHE A 202 7.63 8.35 7.31
CA PHE A 202 6.46 7.89 6.59
C PHE A 202 5.20 8.39 7.27
N LEU A 203 4.30 9.00 6.51
CA LEU A 203 2.97 9.40 6.97
C LEU A 203 1.93 8.67 6.14
N SER A 204 1.24 7.72 6.74
CA SER A 204 0.23 6.90 6.08
C SER A 204 -1.18 7.30 6.51
N PHE A 205 -2.06 7.53 5.54
CA PHE A 205 -3.49 7.73 5.75
C PHE A 205 -4.26 6.50 5.28
N TYR A 206 -5.06 5.92 6.17
CA TYR A 206 -5.80 4.68 5.93
C TYR A 206 -7.28 4.95 5.62
N PHE A 207 -7.90 4.07 4.84
CA PHE A 207 -9.31 4.18 4.41
C PHE A 207 -10.31 4.18 5.57
N ASP A 208 -9.92 3.66 6.74
CA ASP A 208 -10.79 3.59 7.91
C ASP A 208 -10.70 4.83 8.82
N GLY A 209 -10.10 5.91 8.32
CA GLY A 209 -10.02 7.18 9.04
C GLY A 209 -8.95 7.19 10.12
N THR A 210 -8.01 6.23 10.15
CA THR A 210 -6.81 6.31 11.00
C THR A 210 -5.58 6.70 10.19
N TYR A 211 -4.58 7.30 10.84
CA TYR A 211 -3.29 7.61 10.25
C TYR A 211 -2.16 7.06 11.12
N GLN A 212 -0.98 6.90 10.53
CA GLN A 212 0.23 6.54 11.24
C GLN A 212 1.41 7.30 10.67
N TYR A 213 2.16 7.98 11.54
CA TYR A 213 3.50 8.46 11.26
C TYR A 213 4.51 7.47 11.83
N ARG A 214 5.54 7.13 11.04
CA ARG A 214 6.68 6.31 11.43
C ARG A 214 7.98 7.01 11.08
N PHE A 215 8.88 7.08 12.04
CA PHE A 215 10.28 7.43 11.86
C PHE A 215 11.13 6.18 12.07
N GLU A 216 11.87 5.82 11.04
CA GLU A 216 12.71 4.62 10.95
C GLU A 216 14.14 5.05 10.62
N PRO A 217 14.91 5.50 11.63
CA PRO A 217 16.26 5.97 11.38
C PRO A 217 17.17 4.86 10.87
N TYR A 218 17.98 5.17 9.85
CA TYR A 218 19.05 4.29 9.38
C TYR A 218 20.09 4.00 10.46
N ASP A 219 20.37 5.00 11.28
CA ASP A 219 21.33 4.91 12.39
C ASP A 219 20.58 4.88 13.73
N ALA A 220 20.28 3.67 14.18
CA ALA A 220 19.62 3.42 15.46
C ALA A 220 20.49 3.78 16.68
N LEU A 221 21.79 4.06 16.50
CA LEU A 221 22.67 4.51 17.59
C LEU A 221 22.45 6.00 17.89
N ASN A 222 22.15 6.79 16.86
CA ASN A 222 22.03 8.25 16.96
C ASN A 222 20.58 8.76 16.98
N ALA A 223 19.62 7.93 16.57
CA ALA A 223 18.20 8.29 16.58
C ALA A 223 17.33 7.11 17.00
N LYS A 224 16.24 7.41 17.72
CA LYS A 224 15.27 6.41 18.16
C LYS A 224 14.08 6.34 17.21
N PRO A 225 13.60 5.14 16.84
CA PRO A 225 12.35 4.99 16.12
C PRO A 225 11.20 5.67 16.86
N LYS A 226 10.25 6.23 16.10
CA LYS A 226 9.07 6.89 16.66
C LYS A 226 7.83 6.55 15.83
N THR A 227 6.75 6.23 16.52
CA THR A 227 5.43 6.02 15.91
C THR A 227 4.42 6.96 16.53
N ILE A 228 3.58 7.58 15.70
CA ILE A 228 2.43 8.38 16.13
C ILE A 228 1.22 7.85 15.38
N GLU A 229 0.13 7.57 16.10
CA GLU A 229 -1.11 7.05 15.53
C GLU A 229 -2.28 7.90 16.01
N GLY A 230 -3.33 7.97 15.20
CA GLY A 230 -4.56 8.66 15.55
C GLY A 230 -5.62 8.55 14.47
N SER A 231 -6.69 9.32 14.64
CA SER A 231 -7.75 9.47 13.64
C SER A 231 -7.50 10.69 12.73
N TRP A 232 -8.03 10.65 11.51
CA TRP A 232 -7.99 11.77 10.58
C TRP A 232 -9.32 11.94 9.85
N GLU A 233 -9.59 13.18 9.45
CA GLU A 233 -10.74 13.53 8.62
C GLU A 233 -10.36 14.68 7.68
N ALA A 234 -10.67 14.53 6.40
CA ALA A 234 -10.45 15.57 5.41
C ALA A 234 -11.73 16.38 5.16
N SER A 235 -11.56 17.70 5.11
CA SER A 235 -12.53 18.66 4.62
C SER A 235 -11.96 19.40 3.40
N SER A 236 -12.76 20.25 2.76
CA SER A 236 -12.35 20.99 1.55
C SER A 236 -11.09 21.85 1.71
N SER A 237 -10.75 22.27 2.92
CA SER A 237 -9.60 23.15 3.18
C SER A 237 -8.77 22.78 4.41
N LYS A 238 -9.16 21.73 5.14
CA LYS A 238 -8.52 21.34 6.40
C LYS A 238 -8.45 19.83 6.53
N LEU A 239 -7.39 19.36 7.16
CA LEU A 239 -7.20 18.02 7.65
C LEU A 239 -7.30 18.08 9.18
N THR A 240 -8.29 17.40 9.76
CA THR A 240 -8.35 17.22 11.22
C THR A 240 -7.57 15.97 11.57
N LEU A 241 -6.67 16.08 12.55
CA LEU A 241 -5.89 14.96 13.09
C LEU A 241 -6.14 14.86 14.60
N GLU A 242 -6.31 13.65 15.10
CA GLU A 242 -6.18 13.39 16.52
C GLU A 242 -4.72 13.07 16.84
N VAL A 243 -4.06 13.99 17.56
CA VAL A 243 -2.64 13.88 17.89
C VAL A 243 -2.50 13.49 19.37
N PRO A 244 -1.75 12.43 19.69
CA PRO A 244 -1.50 12.00 21.06
C PRO A 244 -0.98 13.17 21.93
N GLY A 245 -1.62 13.39 23.07
CA GLY A 245 -1.28 14.47 24.01
C GLY A 245 -1.79 15.86 23.64
N LYS A 246 -2.32 16.08 22.42
CA LYS A 246 -2.91 17.37 21.99
C LYS A 246 -4.41 17.28 21.71
N GLY A 247 -4.93 16.10 21.42
CA GLY A 247 -6.32 15.90 20.99
C GLY A 247 -6.52 16.27 19.53
N LYS A 248 -7.72 16.72 19.16
CA LYS A 248 -8.07 17.06 17.78
C LYS A 248 -7.46 18.41 17.39
N VAL A 249 -6.64 18.40 16.34
CA VAL A 249 -6.01 19.58 15.75
C VAL A 249 -6.43 19.70 14.29
N ALA A 250 -6.72 20.92 13.85
CA ALA A 250 -6.97 21.20 12.44
C ALA A 250 -5.69 21.72 11.79
N ALA A 251 -5.24 21.06 10.74
CA ALA A 251 -4.17 21.50 9.87
C ALA A 251 -4.72 21.99 8.54
N LYS A 252 -4.18 23.09 8.03
CA LYS A 252 -4.24 23.34 6.59
C LYS A 252 -3.30 22.33 5.93
N TYR A 253 -3.72 21.78 4.80
CA TYR A 253 -2.84 20.95 4.00
C TYR A 253 -2.67 21.55 2.61
N PHE A 254 -1.45 21.45 2.09
CA PHE A 254 -1.10 21.87 0.74
C PHE A 254 -0.67 20.64 -0.03
N ARG A 255 -1.26 20.41 -1.19
CA ARG A 255 -0.94 19.32 -2.10
C ARG A 255 -0.50 19.92 -3.42
N ASP A 256 0.79 20.20 -3.52
CA ASP A 256 1.37 20.85 -4.70
C ASP A 256 1.93 19.78 -5.65
N PRO A 257 1.70 19.88 -6.97
CA PRO A 257 2.40 19.03 -7.92
C PRO A 257 3.90 19.28 -7.81
N ASP A 258 4.68 18.23 -7.77
CA ASP A 258 6.13 18.34 -7.86
C ASP A 258 6.59 18.43 -9.32
N LYS A 259 7.88 18.66 -9.54
CA LYS A 259 8.47 18.79 -10.88
C LYS A 259 8.65 17.45 -11.60
N GLU A 260 8.51 16.34 -10.88
CA GLU A 260 8.80 14.97 -11.33
C GLU A 260 7.52 14.12 -11.49
N GLY A 261 6.33 14.74 -11.40
CA GLY A 261 5.04 14.11 -11.63
C GLY A 261 4.31 13.59 -10.38
N GLY A 262 4.88 13.77 -9.19
CA GLY A 262 4.26 13.48 -7.90
C GLY A 262 3.64 14.70 -7.21
N PHE A 263 3.40 14.58 -5.90
CA PHE A 263 2.83 15.63 -5.07
C PHE A 263 3.61 15.80 -3.77
N THR A 264 3.65 17.03 -3.28
CA THR A 264 4.14 17.34 -1.93
C THR A 264 2.97 17.67 -1.00
N LEU A 265 2.91 17.00 0.14
CA LEU A 265 2.02 17.27 1.26
C LEU A 265 2.76 18.07 2.34
N LYS A 266 2.18 19.20 2.75
CA LYS A 266 2.61 19.96 3.94
C LYS A 266 1.43 20.18 4.86
N LEU A 267 1.65 20.05 6.16
CA LEU A 267 0.65 20.32 7.20
C LEU A 267 1.03 21.57 7.97
N ASP A 268 0.12 22.55 8.01
CA ASP A 268 0.28 23.80 8.75
C ASP A 268 -0.76 23.89 9.87
N GLY A 269 -0.29 24.04 11.10
CA GLY A 269 -1.10 24.03 12.32
C GLY A 269 -0.37 23.40 13.51
N ASP A 270 -1.11 23.12 14.58
CA ASP A 270 -0.55 22.57 15.81
C ASP A 270 -0.38 21.02 15.79
N VAL A 271 0.06 20.47 14.67
CA VAL A 271 0.17 19.02 14.44
C VAL A 271 1.40 18.36 15.07
N GLY A 272 2.30 19.14 15.67
CA GLY A 272 3.60 18.66 16.15
C GLY A 272 4.69 18.76 15.08
N GLU A 273 5.96 18.88 15.52
CA GLU A 273 7.09 19.17 14.62
C GLU A 273 7.34 18.05 13.61
N GLU A 274 7.08 16.79 14.00
CA GLU A 274 7.25 15.62 13.12
C GLU A 274 6.31 15.65 11.91
N LEU A 275 5.15 16.27 12.05
CA LEU A 275 4.11 16.33 11.02
C LEU A 275 4.16 17.61 10.18
N LYS A 276 4.92 18.63 10.60
CA LYS A 276 5.05 19.92 9.88
C LYS A 276 6.00 19.89 8.69
N GLN A 277 6.81 18.85 8.56
CA GLN A 277 7.73 18.71 7.43
C GLN A 277 6.99 18.48 6.11
N ALA A 278 7.70 18.63 5.00
CA ALA A 278 7.19 18.28 3.68
C ALA A 278 7.31 16.77 3.46
N PHE A 279 6.24 16.14 2.97
CA PHE A 279 6.23 14.75 2.55
C PHE A 279 5.92 14.66 1.06
N ARG A 280 6.56 13.74 0.34
CA ARG A 280 6.40 13.47 -1.09
C ARG A 280 5.47 12.27 -1.28
N SER A 281 4.75 12.21 -2.41
CA SER A 281 3.93 11.04 -2.75
C SER A 281 4.75 9.85 -3.27
N THR A 282 6.04 10.08 -3.57
CA THR A 282 7.01 9.08 -4.01
C THR A 282 8.24 9.07 -3.07
N PRO A 283 8.94 7.92 -2.93
CA PRO A 283 10.09 7.77 -2.04
C PRO A 283 11.23 8.79 -2.26
#